data_AF-A0A858RN68-F1
#
_entry.id   AF-A0A858RN68-F1
#
_cell.length_a   1.000
_cell.length_b   1.000
_cell.length_c   1.000
_cell.angle_alpha   90.00
_cell.angle_beta   90.00
_cell.angle_gamma   90.00
#
_symmetry.space_group_name_H-M   'P 1'
#
loop_
_entity.id
_entity.type
_entity.pdbx_description
1 polymer ?
#
loop_
_entity_poly.entity_id
_entity_poly.type
_entity_poly.pdbx_seq_one_letter_code
_entity_poly.pdbx_strand_id
1 'polypeptide(L)'
;MSFLPELQSRTASRLLATQIGELIDFCRTRRNTLELLALEHPVSAAGDQCSEMARLIQSQRQLLSGEVASHLQNDFVSDICEAVHCKLIQDYSLARSFASKLKFQEDAKKFDEVIDQLMTRFPRLWDRMDLGVLESAA
;
A
#
# COMPACT_ATOMS: atom_id res chain seq x y z
N MET A 1 5.82 10.87 13.68
CA MET A 1 6.73 10.22 12.70
C MET A 1 5.91 9.56 11.60
N SER A 2 6.36 9.63 10.34
CA SER A 2 5.81 8.84 9.22
C SER A 2 6.15 7.35 9.40
N PHE A 3 5.28 6.44 8.96
CA PHE A 3 5.36 5.01 9.29
C PHE A 3 6.49 4.27 8.57
N LEU A 4 6.68 4.47 7.26
CA LEU A 4 7.72 3.76 6.50
C LEU A 4 9.15 4.13 6.95
N PRO A 5 9.50 5.42 7.21
CA PRO A 5 10.79 5.76 7.80
C PRO A 5 11.02 5.16 9.19
N GLU A 6 9.95 4.97 9.98
CA GLU A 6 10.03 4.28 11.27
C GLU A 6 10.33 2.79 11.10
N LEU A 7 9.72 2.11 10.12
CA LEU A 7 10.07 0.72 9.79
C LEU A 7 11.52 0.58 9.34
N GLN A 8 11.97 1.52 8.50
CA GLN A 8 13.34 1.53 7.97
C GLN A 8 14.38 1.65 9.09
N SER A 9 14.12 2.48 10.11
CA SER A 9 15.07 2.67 11.22
C SER A 9 15.07 1.53 12.23
N ARG A 10 14.00 0.73 12.25
CA ARG A 10 13.85 -0.40 13.18
C ARG A 10 14.37 -1.73 12.64
N THR A 11 14.54 -1.89 11.34
CA THR A 11 15.10 -3.14 10.80
C THR A 11 16.61 -3.23 11.04
N ALA A 12 17.09 -4.41 11.45
CA ALA A 12 18.52 -4.72 11.53
C ALA A 12 19.10 -5.17 10.16
N SER A 13 18.25 -5.42 9.17
CA SER A 13 18.65 -5.85 7.83
C SER A 13 18.90 -4.64 6.93
N ARG A 14 20.15 -4.49 6.47
CA ARG A 14 20.52 -3.44 5.50
C ARG A 14 19.75 -3.60 4.18
N LEU A 15 19.53 -4.83 3.73
CA LEU A 15 18.76 -5.10 2.51
C LEU A 15 17.32 -4.63 2.66
N LEU A 16 16.68 -4.97 3.78
CA LEU A 16 15.30 -4.59 4.05
C LEU A 16 15.17 -3.06 4.23
N ALA A 17 16.13 -2.42 4.90
CA ALA A 17 16.19 -0.96 4.99
C ALA A 17 16.29 -0.28 3.61
N THR A 18 17.09 -0.84 2.69
CA THR A 18 17.16 -0.35 1.30
C THR A 18 15.82 -0.53 0.58
N GLN A 19 15.19 -1.70 0.69
CA GLN A 19 13.88 -1.98 0.08
C GLN A 19 12.78 -1.05 0.60
N ILE A 20 12.77 -0.75 1.90
CA ILE A 20 11.84 0.23 2.50
C ILE A 20 12.15 1.64 2.01
N GLY A 21 13.42 1.99 1.82
CA GLY A 21 13.83 3.28 1.23
C GLY A 21 13.25 3.47 -0.17
N GLU A 22 13.44 2.49 -1.04
CA GLU A 22 12.86 2.48 -2.38
C GLU A 22 11.32 2.51 -2.34
N LEU A 23 10.70 1.87 -1.34
CA LEU A 23 9.26 1.93 -1.14
C LEU A 23 8.76 3.33 -0.73
N ILE A 24 9.54 4.07 0.07
CA ILE A 24 9.21 5.47 0.41
C ILE A 24 9.17 6.33 -0.86
N ASP A 25 10.17 6.19 -1.72
CA ASP A 25 10.22 6.94 -2.98
C ASP A 25 9.10 6.52 -3.93
N PHE A 26 8.79 5.23 -3.99
CA PHE A 26 7.63 4.72 -4.72
C PHE A 26 6.31 5.35 -4.23
N CYS A 27 6.11 5.44 -2.91
CA CYS A 27 4.93 6.07 -2.34
C CYS A 27 4.83 7.56 -2.67
N ARG A 28 5.95 8.27 -2.76
CA ARG A 28 6.00 9.68 -3.18
C ARG A 28 5.56 9.82 -4.64
N THR A 29 6.13 9.01 -5.54
CA THR A 29 5.76 9.02 -6.96
C THR A 29 4.26 8.75 -7.13
N ARG A 30 3.74 7.73 -6.46
CA ARG A 30 2.32 7.38 -6.51
C ARG A 30 1.43 8.50 -5.96
N ARG A 31 1.80 9.13 -4.85
CA ARG A 31 1.06 10.28 -4.31
C ARG A 31 0.98 11.40 -5.35
N ASN A 32 2.11 11.72 -6.01
CA ASN A 32 2.12 12.76 -7.04
C ASN A 32 1.20 12.38 -8.22
N THR A 33 1.16 11.11 -8.64
CA THR A 33 0.21 10.62 -9.65
C THR A 33 -1.25 10.84 -9.24
N LEU A 34 -1.58 10.57 -7.97
CA LEU A 34 -2.95 10.79 -7.45
C LEU A 34 -3.30 12.26 -7.32
N GLU A 35 -2.35 13.12 -6.93
CA GLU A 35 -2.54 14.56 -6.88
C GLU A 35 -2.81 15.12 -8.29
N LEU A 36 -2.07 14.66 -9.30
CA LEU A 36 -2.30 15.03 -10.70
C LEU A 36 -3.68 14.57 -11.19
N LEU A 37 -4.07 13.33 -10.87
CA LEU A 37 -5.42 12.83 -11.15
C LEU A 37 -6.49 13.70 -10.47
N ALA A 38 -6.32 14.03 -9.19
CA ALA A 38 -7.29 14.86 -8.48
C ALA A 38 -7.44 16.26 -9.09
N LEU A 39 -6.38 16.84 -9.66
CA LEU A 39 -6.45 18.13 -10.38
C LEU A 39 -7.23 18.07 -11.70
N GLU A 40 -7.33 16.89 -12.32
CA GLU A 40 -8.09 16.68 -13.57
C GLU A 40 -9.61 16.61 -13.31
N HIS A 41 -10.04 16.55 -12.05
CA HIS A 41 -11.43 16.33 -11.64
C HIS A 41 -11.87 17.33 -10.55
N PRO A 42 -13.18 17.55 -10.33
CA PRO A 42 -13.69 18.38 -9.25
C PRO A 42 -13.61 17.67 -7.88
N VAL A 43 -12.49 17.04 -7.56
CA VAL A 43 -12.23 16.34 -6.29
C VAL A 43 -11.05 16.96 -5.56
N SER A 44 -11.12 16.97 -4.24
CA SER A 44 -10.05 17.50 -3.40
C SER A 44 -8.84 16.54 -3.40
N ALA A 45 -7.67 17.06 -3.79
CA ALA A 45 -6.40 16.34 -3.66
C ALA A 45 -5.98 16.10 -2.20
N ALA A 46 -6.58 16.81 -1.24
CA ALA A 46 -6.30 16.60 0.18
C ALA A 46 -6.82 15.22 0.67
N GLY A 47 -7.83 14.67 0.00
CA GLY A 47 -8.49 13.43 0.36
C GLY A 47 -9.17 13.46 1.74
N ASP A 48 -9.75 12.32 2.12
CA ASP A 48 -10.24 12.07 3.48
C ASP A 48 -9.19 11.32 4.30
N GLN A 49 -9.24 11.47 5.63
CA GLN A 49 -8.44 10.60 6.49
C GLN A 49 -8.91 9.15 6.37
N CYS A 50 -8.06 8.28 5.84
CA CYS A 50 -8.34 6.84 5.77
C CYS A 50 -8.15 6.21 7.17
N SER A 51 -9.25 6.16 7.93
CA SER A 51 -9.29 5.61 9.30
C SER A 51 -8.87 4.14 9.34
N GLU A 52 -9.22 3.34 8.34
CA GLU A 52 -8.80 1.94 8.23
C GLU A 52 -7.28 1.79 8.07
N MET A 53 -6.66 2.61 7.22
CA MET A 53 -5.20 2.62 7.07
C MET A 53 -4.52 3.12 8.35
N ALA A 54 -5.07 4.15 8.99
CA ALA A 54 -4.57 4.64 10.27
C ALA A 54 -4.64 3.56 11.37
N ARG A 55 -5.76 2.81 11.44
CA ARG A 55 -5.96 1.69 12.37
C ARG A 55 -4.98 0.55 12.09
N LEU A 56 -4.78 0.20 10.81
CA LEU A 56 -3.79 -0.79 10.40
C LEU A 56 -2.39 -0.38 10.86
N ILE A 57 -1.94 0.83 10.49
CA ILE A 57 -0.63 1.36 10.90
C ILE A 57 -0.48 1.35 12.43
N GLN A 58 -1.50 1.76 13.17
CA GLN A 58 -1.46 1.79 14.63
C GLN A 58 -1.34 0.38 15.22
N SER A 59 -2.08 -0.60 14.69
CA SER A 59 -1.97 -2.00 15.09
C SER A 59 -0.56 -2.54 14.83
N GLN A 60 0.03 -2.23 13.67
CA GLN A 60 1.40 -2.65 13.34
C GLN A 60 2.45 -1.99 14.25
N ARG A 61 2.25 -0.72 14.63
CA ARG A 61 3.12 -0.03 15.61
C ARG A 61 3.09 -0.69 16.98
N GLN A 62 1.92 -1.14 17.44
CA GLN A 62 1.80 -1.83 18.73
C GLN A 62 2.60 -3.13 18.72
N LEU A 63 2.56 -3.88 17.62
CA LEU A 63 3.34 -5.10 17.45
C LEU A 63 4.85 -4.83 17.43
N LEU A 64 5.29 -3.75 16.80
CA LEU A 64 6.69 -3.30 16.82
C LEU A 64 7.18 -2.76 18.17
N SER A 65 6.26 -2.38 19.06
CA SER A 65 6.58 -1.88 20.40
C SER A 65 6.68 -2.99 21.45
N GLY A 66 6.20 -4.19 21.15
CA GLY A 66 6.40 -5.37 22.01
C GLY A 66 7.85 -5.87 21.96
N GLU A 67 8.24 -6.65 22.96
CA GLU A 67 9.53 -7.38 22.99
C GLU A 67 9.54 -8.50 21.94
N VAL A 68 9.52 -8.13 20.66
CA VAL A 68 9.77 -9.07 19.57
C VAL A 68 11.27 -9.30 19.54
N ALA A 69 11.68 -10.56 19.66
CA ALA A 69 13.08 -10.91 19.59
C ALA A 69 13.69 -10.38 18.27
N SER A 70 14.87 -9.79 18.33
CA SER A 70 15.51 -9.09 17.20
C SER A 70 15.66 -9.94 15.92
N HIS A 71 15.71 -11.27 16.07
CA HIS A 71 15.77 -12.22 14.96
C HIS A 71 14.44 -12.38 14.19
N LEU A 72 13.29 -12.06 14.81
CA LEU A 72 11.96 -12.09 14.18
C LEU A 72 11.54 -10.71 13.62
N GLN A 73 12.29 -9.67 13.94
CA GLN A 73 11.94 -8.29 13.62
C GLN A 73 11.89 -8.02 12.11
N ASN A 74 12.73 -8.70 11.31
CA ASN A 74 12.76 -8.51 9.86
C ASN A 74 11.56 -9.17 9.16
N ASP A 75 11.16 -10.36 9.60
CA ASP A 75 9.98 -11.05 9.08
C ASP A 75 8.72 -10.23 9.40
N PHE A 76 8.65 -9.70 10.62
CA PHE A 76 7.57 -8.82 11.05
C PHE A 76 7.47 -7.54 10.20
N VAL A 77 8.61 -6.90 9.90
CA VAL A 77 8.63 -5.70 9.05
C VAL A 77 8.21 -6.04 7.62
N SER A 78 8.58 -7.22 7.10
CA SER A 78 8.12 -7.70 5.79
C SER A 78 6.60 -7.91 5.77
N ASP A 79 6.05 -8.60 6.77
CA ASP A 79 4.62 -8.89 6.89
C ASP A 79 3.79 -7.60 7.01
N ILE A 80 4.30 -6.62 7.77
CA ILE A 80 3.71 -5.28 7.87
C ILE A 80 3.63 -4.61 6.50
N CYS A 81 4.72 -4.64 5.75
CA CYS A 81 4.75 -4.08 4.40
C CYS A 81 3.72 -4.78 3.52
N GLU A 82 3.68 -6.11 3.51
CA GLU A 82 2.70 -6.88 2.73
C GLU A 82 1.25 -6.51 3.08
N ALA A 83 0.89 -6.46 4.37
CA ALA A 83 -0.46 -6.15 4.82
C ALA A 83 -0.93 -4.75 4.37
N VAL A 84 -0.06 -3.75 4.47
CA VAL A 84 -0.34 -2.40 3.97
C VAL A 84 -0.53 -2.39 2.46
N HIS A 85 0.26 -3.16 1.71
CA HIS A 85 0.18 -3.22 0.25
C HIS A 85 -1.07 -3.94 -0.23
N CYS A 86 -1.49 -5.04 0.42
CA CYS A 86 -2.77 -5.69 0.15
C CYS A 86 -3.92 -4.71 0.22
N LYS A 87 -3.99 -3.93 1.29
CA LYS A 87 -5.06 -2.93 1.47
C LYS A 87 -5.03 -1.87 0.37
N LEU A 88 -3.86 -1.39 0.01
CA LEU A 88 -3.70 -0.41 -1.07
C LEU A 88 -4.16 -0.96 -2.43
N ILE A 89 -3.81 -2.21 -2.77
CA ILE A 89 -4.25 -2.82 -4.02
C ILE A 89 -5.78 -2.93 -4.07
N GLN A 90 -6.42 -3.31 -2.96
CA GLN A 90 -7.89 -3.32 -2.87
C GLN A 90 -8.49 -1.93 -3.09
N ASP A 91 -7.92 -0.90 -2.46
CA ASP A 91 -8.39 0.48 -2.59
C ASP A 91 -8.24 1.00 -4.04
N TYR A 92 -7.11 0.72 -4.70
CA TYR A 92 -6.92 1.08 -6.11
C TYR A 92 -7.81 0.28 -7.05
N SER A 93 -8.06 -1.00 -6.78
CA SER A 93 -8.97 -1.83 -7.57
C SER A 93 -10.40 -1.29 -7.51
N LEU A 94 -10.83 -0.82 -6.34
CA LEU A 94 -12.11 -0.17 -6.15
C LEU A 94 -12.18 1.17 -6.90
N ALA A 95 -11.15 2.03 -6.74
CA ALA A 95 -11.06 3.31 -7.44
C ALA A 95 -11.10 3.13 -8.97
N ARG A 96 -10.36 2.14 -9.48
CA ARG A 96 -10.36 1.73 -10.88
C ARG A 96 -11.75 1.31 -11.35
N SER A 97 -12.45 0.48 -10.58
CA SER A 97 -13.84 0.08 -10.90
C SER A 97 -14.78 1.27 -10.99
N PHE A 98 -14.66 2.24 -10.08
CA PHE A 98 -15.45 3.48 -10.14
C PHE A 98 -15.10 4.34 -11.35
N ALA A 99 -13.81 4.54 -11.64
CA ALA A 99 -13.35 5.27 -12.82
C ALA A 99 -13.91 4.66 -14.12
N SER A 100 -13.86 3.33 -14.26
CA SER A 100 -14.46 2.63 -15.40
C SER A 100 -15.98 2.85 -15.50
N LYS A 101 -16.71 2.74 -14.38
CA LYS A 101 -18.17 2.95 -14.34
C LYS A 101 -18.56 4.39 -14.68
N LEU A 102 -17.75 5.36 -14.29
CA LEU A 102 -17.94 6.78 -14.58
C LEU A 102 -17.40 7.20 -15.96
N LYS A 103 -16.86 6.24 -16.74
CA LYS A 103 -16.28 6.43 -18.08
C LYS A 103 -14.99 7.28 -18.09
N PHE A 104 -14.27 7.35 -16.98
CA PHE A 104 -12.93 7.93 -16.90
C PHE A 104 -11.88 6.87 -17.27
N GLN A 105 -11.77 6.56 -18.56
CA GLN A 105 -10.95 5.45 -19.05
C GLN A 105 -9.44 5.66 -18.82
N GLU A 106 -8.96 6.89 -18.97
CA GLU A 106 -7.55 7.21 -18.74
C GLU A 106 -7.17 7.08 -17.25
N ASP A 107 -8.06 7.46 -16.33
CA ASP A 107 -7.85 7.25 -14.90
C ASP A 107 -7.85 5.77 -14.55
N ALA A 108 -8.77 5.00 -15.13
CA ALA A 108 -8.82 3.55 -14.92
C ALA A 108 -7.50 2.89 -15.33
N LYS A 109 -6.91 3.32 -16.46
CA LYS A 109 -5.57 2.86 -16.89
C LYS A 109 -4.48 3.29 -15.91
N LYS A 110 -4.46 4.55 -15.47
CA LYS A 110 -3.49 5.03 -14.47
C LYS A 110 -3.58 4.22 -13.16
N PHE A 111 -4.78 3.83 -12.74
CA PHE A 111 -4.96 2.95 -11.57
C PHE A 111 -4.49 1.52 -11.84
N ASP A 112 -4.75 0.95 -13.01
CA ASP A 112 -4.23 -0.36 -13.41
C ASP A 112 -2.68 -0.35 -13.38
N GLU A 113 -2.04 0.69 -13.90
CA GLU A 113 -0.56 0.86 -13.82
C GLU A 113 -0.04 0.91 -12.38
N VAL A 114 -0.76 1.58 -11.47
CA VAL A 114 -0.38 1.64 -10.04
C VAL A 114 -0.52 0.26 -9.38
N ILE A 115 -1.57 -0.50 -9.73
CA ILE A 115 -1.78 -1.86 -9.24
C ILE A 115 -0.66 -2.78 -9.74
N ASP A 116 -0.33 -2.74 -11.03
CA ASP A 116 0.73 -3.55 -11.62
C ASP A 116 2.09 -3.28 -10.96
N GLN A 117 2.40 -2.01 -10.68
CA GLN A 117 3.63 -1.65 -9.97
C GLN A 117 3.66 -2.22 -8.55
N LEU A 118 2.53 -2.22 -7.84
CA LEU A 118 2.41 -2.79 -6.50
C LEU A 118 2.59 -4.31 -6.51
N MET A 119 1.91 -5.00 -7.44
CA MET A 119 1.92 -6.45 -7.56
C MET A 119 3.28 -6.98 -8.04
N THR A 120 3.95 -6.26 -8.94
CA THR A 120 5.32 -6.61 -9.40
C THR A 120 6.31 -6.57 -8.24
N ARG A 121 6.14 -5.63 -7.31
CA ARG A 121 7.06 -5.42 -6.20
C ARG A 121 6.81 -6.35 -5.02
N PHE A 122 5.58 -6.84 -4.87
CA PHE A 122 5.19 -7.82 -3.86
C PHE A 122 4.55 -9.05 -4.51
N PRO A 123 5.34 -9.89 -5.20
CA PRO A 123 4.79 -10.97 -6.02
C PRO A 123 4.03 -12.03 -5.19
N ARG A 124 4.36 -12.20 -3.91
CA ARG A 124 3.62 -13.09 -2.99
C ARG A 124 2.16 -12.68 -2.79
N LEU A 125 1.80 -11.45 -3.16
CA LEU A 125 0.42 -10.98 -3.07
C LEU A 125 -0.46 -11.51 -4.21
N TRP A 126 0.12 -11.94 -5.35
CA TRP A 126 -0.64 -12.61 -6.42
C TRP A 126 -1.36 -13.83 -5.88
N ASP A 127 -0.64 -14.71 -5.19
CA ASP A 127 -1.17 -15.97 -4.65
C ASP A 127 -2.28 -15.73 -3.60
N ARG A 128 -2.16 -14.65 -2.81
CA ARG A 128 -3.15 -14.30 -1.78
C ARG A 128 -4.41 -13.66 -2.34
N MET A 129 -4.27 -12.88 -3.42
CA MET A 129 -5.41 -12.22 -4.04
C MET A 129 -6.25 -13.15 -4.91
N ASP A 130 -5.63 -14.18 -5.51
CA ASP A 130 -6.36 -15.21 -6.27
C ASP A 130 -7.29 -16.02 -5.36
N LEU A 131 -6.92 -16.20 -4.09
CA LEU A 131 -7.74 -16.86 -3.07
C LEU A 131 -8.87 -15.97 -2.51
N GLY A 132 -8.72 -14.64 -2.56
CA GLY A 132 -9.70 -13.69 -2.01
C GLY A 132 -10.84 -13.31 -2.96
N VAL A 133 -10.71 -13.57 -4.26
CA VAL A 133 -11.77 -13.29 -5.26
C VAL A 133 -12.88 -14.36 -5.25
N LEU A 134 -12.62 -15.54 -4.68
CA LEU A 134 -13.60 -16.63 -4.61
C LEU A 134 -14.58 -16.54 -3.42
N GLU A 135 -14.32 -15.71 -2.40
CA GLU A 135 -15.22 -15.58 -1.24
C GLU A 135 -16.19 -14.39 -1.31
N SER A 136 -16.05 -13.48 -2.30
CA SER A 136 -16.97 -12.34 -2.47
C SER A 136 -18.03 -12.55 -3.57
N ALA A 137 -18.18 -13.78 -4.08
CA ALA A 137 -19.17 -14.14 -5.10
C ALA A 137 -20.05 -15.34 -4.73
N ALA A 138 -20.15 -15.70 -3.45
CA ALA A 138 -21.03 -16.74 -2.93
C ALA A 138 -22.13 -16.15 -2.03
#